data_AF-A0A0F8QCT1-F1
#
_entry.id   AF-A0A0F8QCT1-F1
#
_cell.length_a   1.000
_cell.length_b   1.000
_cell.length_c   1.000
_cell.angle_alpha   90.00
_cell.angle_beta   90.00
_cell.angle_gamma   90.00
#
_symmetry.space_group_name_H-M   'P 1'
#
loop_
_entity.id
_entity.type
_entity.pdbx_description
1 polymer ?
#
loop_
_entity_poly.entity_id
_entity_poly.type
_entity_poly.pdbx_seq_one_letter_code
_entity_poly.pdbx_strand_id
1 'polypeptide(L)'
;MISVKNNPIETRLAEVREELRDLKSFPDSEFVGIIKELGFSCELCARCCTKEFNDHVFLLDSDLEIIKQIDPDAITPAPYYEFCDQNGRFYVSGYALKTKPDGSCIFLENKRCRIYESRPSICRVYPHMLHREADETGKVDWRQISGLNEHGSYNSELGNLTCEAIAKETRVYEEAYLKQMIDFFEVVGTHFRKNHLKHVQSIYDRRMREFLKGECELEVFVYCSSGLEMKKLRYESDR
;
A
#
# COMPACT_ATOMS: atom_id res chain seq x y z
N MET A 1 26.48 -18.61 -22.32
CA MET A 1 25.02 -18.80 -22.14
C MET A 1 24.45 -17.48 -21.68
N ILE A 2 23.64 -16.83 -22.52
CA ILE A 2 23.05 -15.53 -22.22
C ILE A 2 22.02 -15.74 -21.12
N SER A 3 22.29 -15.18 -19.94
CA SER A 3 21.41 -15.24 -18.76
C SER A 3 19.99 -14.85 -19.18
N VAL A 4 19.02 -15.72 -18.90
CA VAL A 4 17.59 -15.44 -19.11
C VAL A 4 17.30 -14.14 -18.37
N LYS A 5 16.96 -13.07 -19.11
CA LYS A 5 16.50 -11.82 -18.49
C LYS A 5 15.24 -12.18 -17.70
N ASN A 6 15.36 -12.25 -16.37
CA ASN A 6 14.24 -12.56 -15.49
C ASN A 6 13.06 -11.65 -15.83
N ASN A 7 11.89 -12.24 -16.05
CA ASN A 7 10.65 -11.51 -16.25
C ASN A 7 10.37 -10.68 -14.97
N PRO A 8 10.26 -9.34 -15.05
CA PRO A 8 10.14 -8.50 -13.86
C PRO A 8 8.92 -8.88 -13.01
N ILE A 9 7.83 -9.35 -13.63
CA ILE A 9 6.64 -9.82 -12.92
C ILE A 9 6.95 -11.10 -12.11
N GLU A 10 7.66 -12.06 -12.70
CA GLU A 10 8.03 -13.31 -12.03
C GLU A 10 9.01 -13.06 -10.88
N THR A 11 9.95 -12.12 -11.06
CA THR A 11 10.85 -11.69 -9.99
C THR A 11 10.08 -11.09 -8.82
N ARG A 12 9.19 -10.11 -9.07
CA ARG A 12 8.37 -9.51 -8.01
C ARG A 12 7.46 -10.52 -7.31
N LEU A 13 6.86 -11.46 -8.06
CA LEU A 13 6.04 -12.53 -7.50
C LEU A 13 6.85 -13.44 -6.57
N ALA A 14 8.09 -13.76 -6.94
CA ALA A 14 8.98 -14.56 -6.09
C ALA A 14 9.36 -13.81 -4.80
N GLU A 15 9.69 -12.53 -4.90
CA GLU A 15 10.02 -11.65 -3.77
C GLU A 15 8.85 -11.58 -2.76
N VAL A 16 7.64 -11.27 -3.21
CA VAL A 16 6.48 -11.15 -2.30
C VAL A 16 6.09 -12.51 -1.69
N ARG A 17 6.26 -13.61 -2.42
CA ARG A 17 6.05 -14.96 -1.84
C ARG A 17 7.08 -15.29 -0.78
N GLU A 18 8.31 -14.80 -0.91
CA GLU A 18 9.34 -14.94 0.12
C GLU A 18 9.01 -14.10 1.34
N GLU A 19 8.65 -12.84 1.14
CA GLU A 19 8.21 -11.93 2.19
C GLU A 19 7.02 -12.50 2.99
N LEU A 20 6.04 -13.12 2.32
CA LEU A 20 4.93 -13.80 3.00
C LEU A 20 5.38 -14.99 3.85
N ARG A 21 6.39 -15.75 3.40
CA ARG A 21 6.96 -16.84 4.21
C ARG A 21 7.68 -16.29 5.43
N ASP A 22 8.46 -15.24 5.24
CA ASP A 22 9.22 -14.59 6.32
C ASP A 22 8.27 -14.02 7.37
N LEU A 23 7.23 -13.29 6.94
CA LEU A 23 6.19 -12.75 7.82
C LEU A 23 5.57 -13.84 8.69
N LYS A 24 5.23 -14.99 8.08
CA LYS A 24 4.64 -16.14 8.79
C LYS A 24 5.60 -16.83 9.75
N SER A 25 6.90 -16.70 9.51
CA SER A 25 7.95 -17.27 10.38
C SER A 25 8.35 -16.35 11.53
N PHE A 26 8.03 -15.05 11.45
CA PHE A 26 8.37 -14.09 12.48
C PHE A 26 7.69 -14.47 13.82
N PRO A 27 8.36 -14.46 14.98
CA PRO A 27 7.76 -14.90 16.23
C PRO A 27 6.72 -13.93 16.81
N ASP A 28 5.55 -14.43 17.20
CA ASP A 28 4.50 -13.60 17.84
C ASP A 28 4.96 -12.95 19.13
N SER A 29 5.70 -13.67 19.97
CA SER A 29 6.24 -13.13 21.22
C SER A 29 7.19 -11.96 20.99
N GLU A 30 7.97 -12.02 19.92
CA GLU A 30 8.88 -10.95 19.53
C GLU A 30 8.08 -9.73 19.07
N PHE A 31 7.08 -9.93 18.20
CA PHE A 31 6.24 -8.84 17.72
C PHE A 31 5.47 -8.14 18.85
N VAL A 32 4.88 -8.91 19.77
CA VAL A 32 4.20 -8.38 20.95
C VAL A 32 5.17 -7.60 21.85
N GLY A 33 6.40 -8.10 22.01
CA GLY A 33 7.46 -7.43 22.74
C GLY A 33 7.79 -6.06 22.15
N ILE A 34 7.94 -5.98 20.82
CA ILE A 34 8.17 -4.73 20.10
C ILE A 34 7.01 -3.75 20.32
N ILE A 35 5.76 -4.16 20.09
CA ILE A 35 4.60 -3.27 20.29
C ILE A 35 4.55 -2.72 21.72
N LYS A 36 4.87 -3.57 22.71
CA LYS A 36 4.91 -3.19 24.11
C LYS A 36 6.03 -2.20 24.42
N GLU A 37 7.23 -2.42 23.90
CA GLU A 37 8.38 -1.55 24.06
C GLU A 37 8.10 -0.15 23.49
N LEU A 38 7.47 -0.10 22.32
CA LEU A 38 7.16 1.15 21.65
C LEU A 38 6.07 1.95 22.35
N GLY A 39 5.08 1.26 22.92
CA GLY A 39 4.03 1.91 23.71
C GLY A 39 3.29 3.00 22.92
N PHE A 40 3.07 2.80 21.62
CA PHE A 40 2.42 3.80 20.78
C PHE A 40 0.95 4.00 21.19
N SER A 41 0.52 5.26 21.26
CA SER A 41 -0.88 5.63 21.46
C SER A 41 -1.28 6.76 20.52
N CYS A 42 -2.39 6.56 19.81
CA CYS A 42 -2.91 7.57 18.89
C CYS A 42 -3.60 8.71 19.66
N GLU A 43 -3.04 9.91 19.59
CA GLU A 43 -3.60 11.13 20.21
C GLU A 43 -4.60 11.87 19.31
N LEU A 44 -5.04 11.26 18.20
CA LEU A 44 -5.91 11.90 17.21
C LEU A 44 -5.30 13.22 16.66
N CYS A 45 -3.97 13.23 16.48
CA CYS A 45 -3.22 14.41 16.02
C CYS A 45 -3.41 14.74 14.53
N ALA A 46 -4.09 13.87 13.78
CA ALA A 46 -4.35 13.96 12.34
C ALA A 46 -3.11 13.90 11.41
N ARG A 47 -1.89 13.79 11.94
CA ARG A 47 -0.65 13.74 11.13
C ARG A 47 -0.65 12.59 10.12
N CYS A 48 -0.88 11.35 10.56
CA CYS A 48 -0.98 10.18 9.68
C CYS A 48 -2.20 10.18 8.74
N CYS A 49 -3.13 11.14 8.90
CA CYS A 49 -4.26 11.35 8.00
C CYS A 49 -3.93 12.33 6.86
N THR A 50 -2.65 12.57 6.57
CA THR A 50 -2.18 13.46 5.50
C THR A 50 -1.18 12.74 4.61
N LYS A 51 -1.17 13.10 3.33
CA LYS A 51 -0.20 12.63 2.34
C LYS A 51 1.23 13.06 2.66
N GLU A 52 1.41 14.22 3.28
CA GLU A 52 2.74 14.67 3.73
C GLU A 52 3.39 13.64 4.66
N PHE A 53 2.60 13.00 5.52
CA PHE A 53 3.12 12.08 6.52
C PHE A 53 3.07 10.61 6.10
N ASN A 54 1.97 10.18 5.47
CA ASN A 54 1.71 8.76 5.20
C ASN A 54 1.53 8.46 3.70
N ASP A 55 1.90 9.40 2.83
CA ASP A 55 1.85 9.34 1.36
C ASP A 55 0.47 8.95 0.76
N HIS A 56 0.03 7.71 0.92
CA HIS A 56 -1.29 7.25 0.53
C HIS A 56 -1.82 6.13 1.45
N VAL A 57 -3.15 6.01 1.50
CA VAL A 57 -3.83 4.92 2.21
C VAL A 57 -4.24 3.86 1.19
N PHE A 58 -3.42 2.82 1.03
CA PHE A 58 -3.73 1.67 0.18
C PHE A 58 -4.93 0.89 0.74
N LEU A 59 -5.81 0.42 -0.14
CA LEU A 59 -7.00 -0.34 0.22
C LEU A 59 -6.82 -1.80 -0.17
N LEU A 60 -6.89 -2.68 0.82
CA LEU A 60 -7.17 -4.09 0.56
C LEU A 60 -8.56 -4.23 -0.09
N ASP A 61 -8.78 -5.30 -0.85
CA ASP A 61 -10.09 -5.58 -1.48
C ASP A 61 -11.23 -5.55 -0.45
N SER A 62 -11.00 -6.04 0.77
CA SER A 62 -11.99 -5.98 1.85
C SER A 62 -12.28 -4.55 2.32
N ASP A 63 -11.27 -3.68 2.38
CA ASP A 63 -11.46 -2.27 2.74
C ASP A 63 -12.14 -1.51 1.60
N LEU A 64 -11.78 -1.81 0.35
CA LEU A 64 -12.37 -1.21 -0.84
C LEU A 64 -13.88 -1.40 -0.89
N GLU A 65 -14.37 -2.60 -0.59
CA GLU A 65 -15.81 -2.87 -0.57
C GLU A 65 -16.55 -2.06 0.51
N ILE A 66 -15.94 -1.88 1.68
CA ILE A 66 -16.49 -1.04 2.75
C ILE A 66 -16.50 0.43 2.31
N ILE A 67 -15.38 0.93 1.79
CA ILE A 67 -15.27 2.33 1.37
C ILE A 67 -16.25 2.65 0.23
N LYS A 68 -16.43 1.75 -0.75
CA LYS A 68 -17.42 1.93 -1.83
C LYS A 68 -18.86 2.06 -1.31
N GLN A 69 -19.21 1.38 -0.21
CA GLN A 69 -20.53 1.50 0.41
C GLN A 69 -20.71 2.84 1.15
N ILE A 70 -19.63 3.37 1.71
CA ILE A 70 -19.63 4.65 2.43
C ILE A 70 -19.63 5.83 1.45
N ASP A 71 -18.68 5.84 0.52
CA ASP A 71 -18.45 6.90 -0.45
C ASP A 71 -17.66 6.35 -1.65
N PRO A 72 -18.33 6.00 -2.76
CA PRO A 72 -17.67 5.46 -3.95
C PRO A 72 -16.76 6.48 -4.66
N ASP A 73 -16.91 7.78 -4.39
CA ASP A 73 -16.08 8.83 -4.99
C ASP A 73 -14.79 9.08 -4.19
N ALA A 74 -14.64 8.45 -3.02
CA ALA A 74 -13.50 8.60 -2.12
C ALA A 74 -12.26 7.78 -2.53
N ILE A 75 -12.33 6.98 -3.59
CA ILE A 75 -11.25 6.09 -4.04
C ILE A 75 -10.62 6.54 -5.35
N THR A 76 -9.34 6.26 -5.50
CA THR A 76 -8.56 6.48 -6.73
C THR A 76 -7.64 5.28 -6.95
N PRO A 77 -7.22 4.95 -8.18
CA PRO A 77 -6.12 4.01 -8.37
C PRO A 77 -4.94 4.40 -7.47
N ALA A 78 -4.30 3.43 -6.81
CA ALA A 78 -3.17 3.70 -5.93
C ALA A 78 -2.06 4.45 -6.71
N PRO A 79 -1.35 5.40 -6.07
CA PRO A 79 -0.20 6.02 -6.69
C PRO A 79 0.91 4.97 -6.86
N TYR A 80 1.81 5.19 -7.83
CA TYR A 80 2.91 4.29 -8.21
C TYR A 80 2.45 3.00 -8.88
N TYR A 81 2.36 3.04 -10.20
CA TYR A 81 1.98 1.89 -11.01
C TYR A 81 3.16 0.91 -11.13
N GLU A 82 2.95 -0.37 -10.83
CA GLU A 82 4.01 -1.38 -10.85
C GLU A 82 4.50 -1.68 -12.27
N PHE A 83 3.62 -1.59 -13.27
CA PHE A 83 3.98 -1.86 -14.66
C PHE A 83 3.37 -0.87 -15.65
N CYS A 84 4.09 -0.61 -16.75
CA CYS A 84 3.56 0.00 -17.97
C CYS A 84 3.87 -0.90 -19.17
N ASP A 85 2.89 -1.22 -19.99
CA ASP A 85 3.08 -2.05 -21.19
C ASP A 85 3.58 -1.25 -22.41
N GLN A 86 3.89 -1.95 -23.51
CA GLN A 86 4.35 -1.32 -24.75
C GLN A 86 3.32 -0.40 -25.43
N ASN A 87 2.05 -0.44 -25.01
CA ASN A 87 0.99 0.42 -25.51
C ASN A 87 0.78 1.66 -24.63
N GLY A 88 1.55 1.82 -23.55
CA GLY A 88 1.43 2.94 -22.63
C GLY A 88 0.27 2.82 -21.63
N ARG A 89 -0.19 1.59 -21.37
CA ARG A 89 -1.18 1.27 -20.33
C ARG A 89 -0.46 0.89 -19.04
N PHE A 90 -0.99 1.38 -17.93
CA PHE A 90 -0.43 1.15 -16.61
C PHE A 90 -1.20 0.06 -15.86
N TYR A 91 -0.54 -0.63 -14.94
CA TYR A 91 -1.12 -1.70 -14.14
C TYR A 91 -0.77 -1.45 -12.68
N VAL A 92 -1.78 -1.53 -11.81
CA VAL A 92 -1.62 -1.26 -10.38
C VAL A 92 -2.31 -2.26 -9.48
N SER A 93 -1.70 -2.57 -8.34
CA SER A 93 -2.13 -3.60 -7.38
C SER A 93 -3.41 -3.31 -6.60
N GLY A 94 -3.94 -2.09 -6.68
CA GLY A 94 -5.17 -1.75 -5.97
C GLY A 94 -5.56 -0.28 -6.02
N TYR A 95 -6.52 0.04 -5.16
CA TYR A 95 -7.01 1.40 -4.96
C TYR A 95 -6.38 2.02 -3.70
N ALA A 96 -6.43 3.33 -3.62
CA ALA A 96 -6.13 4.11 -2.43
C ALA A 96 -7.26 5.09 -2.13
N LEU A 97 -7.31 5.60 -0.90
CA LEU A 97 -8.15 6.76 -0.59
C LEU A 97 -7.64 8.01 -1.31
N LYS A 98 -8.58 8.82 -1.81
CA LYS A 98 -8.28 10.16 -2.29
C LYS A 98 -7.83 11.06 -1.15
N THR A 99 -7.07 12.08 -1.54
CA THR A 99 -6.72 13.20 -0.69
C THR A 99 -7.44 14.45 -1.19
N LYS A 100 -7.74 15.36 -0.27
CA LYS A 100 -8.19 16.72 -0.59
C LYS A 100 -7.02 17.53 -1.18
N PRO A 101 -7.29 18.70 -1.78
CA PRO A 101 -6.25 19.57 -2.33
C PRO A 101 -5.20 20.02 -1.30
N ASP A 102 -5.55 20.08 -0.01
CA ASP A 102 -4.61 20.39 1.08
C ASP A 102 -3.75 19.19 1.52
N GLY A 103 -3.85 18.06 0.81
CA GLY A 103 -3.13 16.83 1.13
C GLY A 103 -3.72 16.02 2.28
N SER A 104 -4.81 16.46 2.91
CA SER A 104 -5.49 15.68 3.94
C SER A 104 -6.31 14.54 3.35
N CYS A 105 -6.47 13.45 4.10
CA CYS A 105 -7.36 12.34 3.73
C CYS A 105 -8.79 12.86 3.50
N ILE A 106 -9.47 12.33 2.47
CA ILE A 106 -10.85 12.69 2.12
C ILE A 106 -11.85 12.57 3.28
N PHE A 107 -11.59 11.67 4.24
CA PHE A 107 -12.42 11.47 5.43
C PHE A 107 -11.99 12.28 6.66
N LEU A 108 -10.92 13.08 6.59
CA LEU A 108 -10.48 13.92 7.71
C LEU A 108 -11.35 15.17 7.81
N GLU A 109 -11.96 15.44 8.96
CA GLU A 109 -12.70 16.67 9.25
C GLU A 109 -12.44 17.09 10.69
N ASN A 110 -12.07 18.35 10.93
CA ASN A 110 -11.79 18.87 12.28
C ASN A 110 -10.82 18.00 13.11
N LYS A 111 -9.75 17.51 12.48
CA LYS A 111 -8.77 16.56 13.08
C LYS A 111 -9.37 15.23 13.52
N ARG A 112 -10.49 14.82 12.94
CA ARG A 112 -11.17 13.55 13.22
C ARG A 112 -11.51 12.83 11.92
N CYS A 113 -11.36 11.51 11.92
CA CYS A 113 -11.84 10.70 10.79
C CYS A 113 -13.36 10.56 10.91
N ARG A 114 -14.10 10.97 9.87
CA ARG A 114 -15.57 10.84 9.83
C ARG A 114 -16.04 9.38 9.83
N ILE A 115 -15.16 8.45 9.44
CA ILE A 115 -15.41 7.01 9.37
C ILE A 115 -14.57 6.22 10.38
N TYR A 116 -14.28 6.79 11.56
CA TYR A 116 -13.30 6.25 12.52
C TYR A 116 -13.49 4.75 12.82
N GLU A 117 -14.73 4.30 13.03
CA GLU A 117 -15.05 2.89 13.30
C GLU A 117 -14.94 1.99 12.06
N SER A 118 -14.99 2.57 10.86
CA SER A 118 -14.91 1.87 9.57
C SER A 118 -13.63 2.23 8.80
N ARG A 119 -12.59 2.73 9.50
CA ARG A 119 -11.31 3.08 8.88
C ARG A 119 -10.71 1.87 8.18
N PRO A 120 -10.01 2.05 7.04
CA PRO A 120 -9.28 0.97 6.40
C PRO A 120 -8.32 0.27 7.36
N SER A 121 -8.05 -1.01 7.12
CA SER A 121 -7.19 -1.84 7.95
C SER A 121 -5.81 -1.23 8.21
N ILE A 122 -5.14 -0.71 7.16
CA ILE A 122 -3.87 0.01 7.29
C ILE A 122 -3.93 1.17 8.30
N CYS A 123 -5.04 1.92 8.33
CA CYS A 123 -5.22 3.03 9.27
C CYS A 123 -5.43 2.57 10.72
N ARG A 124 -5.87 1.33 10.94
CA ARG A 124 -6.07 0.76 12.29
C ARG A 124 -4.76 0.24 12.87
N VAL A 125 -3.91 -0.33 12.02
CA VAL A 125 -2.64 -0.94 12.43
C VAL A 125 -1.47 0.04 12.42
N TYR A 126 -1.61 1.22 11.81
CA TYR A 126 -0.56 2.25 11.81
C TYR A 126 -0.19 2.70 13.23
N PRO A 127 1.10 2.79 13.60
CA PRO A 127 2.31 2.64 12.76
C PRO A 127 2.96 1.25 12.86
N HIS A 128 2.26 0.22 13.34
CA HIS A 128 2.84 -1.06 13.75
C HIS A 128 3.25 -2.01 12.62
N MET A 129 3.11 -1.59 11.35
CA MET A 129 3.47 -2.40 10.19
C MET A 129 4.90 -2.92 10.25
N LEU A 130 5.09 -4.10 9.68
CA LEU A 130 6.34 -4.84 9.67
C LEU A 130 6.98 -4.70 8.29
N HIS A 131 8.13 -4.02 8.20
CA HIS A 131 8.85 -3.89 6.94
C HIS A 131 10.21 -4.57 7.05
N ARG A 132 10.61 -5.32 6.03
CA ARG A 132 11.99 -5.80 5.91
C ARG A 132 12.80 -4.73 5.21
N GLU A 133 13.76 -4.12 5.90
CA GLU A 133 14.68 -3.17 5.27
C GLU A 133 16.11 -3.65 5.45
N ALA A 134 16.93 -3.43 4.42
CA ALA A 134 18.36 -3.55 4.54
C ALA A 134 18.88 -2.41 5.43
N ASP A 135 19.66 -2.74 6.45
CA ASP A 135 20.45 -1.73 7.15
C ASP A 135 21.60 -1.20 6.26
N GLU A 136 22.38 -0.26 6.81
CA GLU A 136 23.52 0.36 6.12
C GLU A 136 24.60 -0.66 5.69
N THR A 137 24.57 -1.87 6.26
CA THR A 137 25.49 -2.98 5.95
C THR A 137 24.92 -3.97 4.93
N GLY A 138 23.67 -3.76 4.48
CA GLY A 138 22.95 -4.66 3.59
C GLY A 138 22.30 -5.85 4.28
N LYS A 139 22.35 -5.94 5.62
CA LYS A 139 21.63 -6.98 6.36
C LYS A 139 20.16 -6.63 6.37
N VAL A 140 19.35 -7.48 5.77
CA VAL A 140 17.88 -7.32 5.78
C VAL A 140 17.34 -7.80 7.11
N ASP A 141 16.80 -6.88 7.90
CA ASP A 141 16.17 -7.15 9.18
C ASP A 141 14.77 -6.53 9.23
N TRP A 142 13.96 -6.95 10.19
CA TRP A 142 12.66 -6.32 10.41
C TRP A 142 12.84 -4.93 11.02
N ARG A 143 12.39 -3.91 10.30
CA ARG A 143 12.14 -2.56 10.82
C ARG A 143 10.68 -2.47 11.20
N GLN A 144 10.46 -1.99 12.41
CA GLN A 144 9.13 -1.83 12.96
C GLN A 144 8.94 -0.34 13.25
N ILE A 145 7.86 0.24 12.73
CA ILE A 145 7.40 1.64 12.86
C ILE A 145 7.71 2.58 11.70
N SER A 146 6.65 3.20 11.18
CA SER A 146 6.70 4.42 10.38
C SER A 146 6.55 5.69 11.24
N GLY A 147 7.44 6.66 11.07
CA GLY A 147 7.31 7.99 11.70
C GLY A 147 7.54 8.02 13.22
N LEU A 148 8.53 7.26 13.72
CA LEU A 148 8.87 7.20 15.15
C LEU A 148 9.07 8.60 15.75
N ASN A 149 8.36 8.91 16.83
CA ASN A 149 8.32 10.20 17.53
C ASN A 149 7.78 11.39 16.73
N GLU A 150 7.16 11.15 15.57
CA GLU A 150 6.62 12.23 14.74
C GLU A 150 5.10 12.35 14.82
N HIS A 151 4.40 11.41 15.45
CA HIS A 151 2.95 11.45 15.67
C HIS A 151 2.52 10.62 16.89
N GLY A 152 1.36 10.95 17.48
CA GLY A 152 0.90 10.29 18.71
C GLY A 152 1.90 10.39 19.86
N SER A 153 1.73 9.53 20.86
CA SER A 153 2.69 9.35 21.94
C SER A 153 3.34 7.97 21.88
N TYR A 154 4.56 7.87 22.41
CA TYR A 154 5.34 6.65 22.53
C TYR A 154 5.71 6.41 23.99
N ASN A 155 6.17 5.21 24.32
CA ASN A 155 6.49 4.77 25.67
C ASN A 155 5.28 4.82 26.62
N SER A 156 4.06 4.75 26.09
CA SER A 156 2.85 4.61 26.90
C SER A 156 2.78 3.20 27.47
N GLU A 157 2.25 3.06 28.69
CA GLU A 157 2.00 1.74 29.27
C GLU A 157 0.84 1.04 28.52
N LEU A 158 1.20 0.06 27.69
CA LEU A 158 0.24 -0.81 27.02
C LEU A 158 0.11 -2.14 27.77
N GLY A 159 -1.13 -2.54 28.05
CA GLY A 159 -1.43 -3.85 28.65
C GLY A 159 -1.12 -4.99 27.68
N ASN A 160 -0.69 -6.15 28.20
CA ASN A 160 -0.30 -7.30 27.38
C ASN A 160 -1.39 -7.72 26.38
N LEU A 161 -2.66 -7.78 26.81
CA LEU A 161 -3.79 -8.12 25.94
C LEU A 161 -3.96 -7.12 24.78
N THR A 162 -3.68 -5.84 25.02
CA THR A 162 -3.72 -4.80 23.98
C THR A 162 -2.60 -5.03 22.97
N CYS A 163 -1.37 -5.30 23.44
CA CYS A 163 -0.25 -5.58 22.54
C CYS A 163 -0.49 -6.84 21.70
N GLU A 164 -1.05 -7.90 22.29
CA GLU A 164 -1.44 -9.13 21.59
C GLU A 164 -2.52 -8.85 20.53
N ALA A 165 -3.51 -8.02 20.84
CA ALA A 165 -4.55 -7.65 19.89
C ALA A 165 -3.99 -6.85 18.70
N ILE A 166 -3.14 -5.85 18.96
CA ILE A 166 -2.47 -5.07 17.92
C ILE A 166 -1.59 -5.97 17.04
N ALA A 167 -0.79 -6.85 17.64
CA ALA A 167 0.07 -7.78 16.91
C ALA A 167 -0.75 -8.67 15.98
N LYS A 168 -1.85 -9.23 16.50
CA LYS A 168 -2.76 -10.07 15.73
C LYS A 168 -3.42 -9.32 14.59
N GLU A 169 -3.95 -8.12 14.83
CA GLU A 169 -4.59 -7.33 13.78
C GLU A 169 -3.59 -6.92 12.69
N THR A 170 -2.38 -6.52 13.09
CA THR A 170 -1.31 -6.15 12.16
C THR A 170 -0.90 -7.33 11.30
N ARG A 171 -0.75 -8.53 11.87
CA ARG A 171 -0.47 -9.73 11.06
C ARG A 171 -1.55 -10.05 10.05
N VAL A 172 -2.82 -9.92 10.43
CA VAL A 172 -3.94 -10.15 9.52
C VAL A 172 -3.87 -9.17 8.36
N TYR A 173 -3.56 -7.90 8.63
CA TYR A 173 -3.35 -6.89 7.61
C TYR A 173 -2.18 -7.23 6.68
N GLU A 174 -0.98 -7.46 7.23
CA GLU A 174 0.23 -7.74 6.46
C GLU A 174 0.08 -8.99 5.57
N GLU A 175 -0.49 -10.07 6.11
CA GLU A 175 -0.74 -11.28 5.34
C GLU A 175 -1.76 -11.04 4.22
N ALA A 176 -2.80 -10.24 4.47
CA ALA A 176 -3.79 -9.91 3.46
C ALA A 176 -3.22 -9.02 2.35
N TYR A 177 -2.39 -8.04 2.70
CA TYR A 177 -1.66 -7.20 1.75
C TYR A 177 -0.76 -8.05 0.84
N LEU A 178 0.10 -8.89 1.40
CA LEU A 178 1.02 -9.72 0.61
C LEU A 178 0.27 -10.73 -0.28
N LYS A 179 -0.85 -11.29 0.19
CA LYS A 179 -1.71 -12.14 -0.64
C LYS A 179 -2.31 -11.37 -1.82
N GLN A 180 -2.82 -10.17 -1.58
CA GLN A 180 -3.36 -9.33 -2.65
C GLN A 180 -2.28 -8.98 -3.69
N MET A 181 -1.05 -8.70 -3.24
CA MET A 181 0.08 -8.47 -4.14
C MET A 181 0.43 -9.73 -4.97
N ILE A 182 0.42 -10.92 -4.34
CA ILE A 182 0.62 -12.20 -5.05
C ILE A 182 -0.46 -12.38 -6.12
N ASP A 183 -1.73 -12.21 -5.76
CA ASP A 183 -2.85 -12.37 -6.68
C ASP A 183 -2.75 -11.37 -7.85
N PHE A 184 -2.40 -10.11 -7.56
CA PHE A 184 -2.12 -9.10 -8.59
C PHE A 184 -1.02 -9.57 -9.56
N PHE A 185 0.13 -10.02 -9.05
CA PHE A 185 1.23 -10.46 -9.91
C PHE A 185 0.88 -11.70 -10.75
N GLU A 186 0.09 -12.63 -10.22
CA GLU A 186 -0.40 -13.79 -10.95
C GLU A 186 -1.39 -13.40 -12.07
N VAL A 187 -2.33 -12.51 -11.77
CA VAL A 187 -3.31 -11.99 -12.73
C VAL A 187 -2.63 -11.18 -13.81
N VAL A 188 -1.77 -10.22 -13.46
CA VAL A 188 -1.06 -9.38 -14.42
C VAL A 188 -0.07 -10.21 -15.25
N GLY A 189 0.63 -11.17 -14.65
CA GLY A 189 1.52 -12.09 -15.36
C GLY A 189 0.79 -12.96 -16.37
N THR A 190 -0.41 -13.44 -16.03
CA THR A 190 -1.28 -14.17 -16.96
C THR A 190 -1.79 -13.26 -18.07
N HIS A 191 -2.22 -12.04 -17.72
CA HIS A 191 -2.66 -11.03 -18.69
C HIS A 191 -1.55 -10.68 -19.70
N PHE A 192 -0.33 -10.46 -19.23
CA PHE A 192 0.80 -10.10 -20.08
C PHE A 192 1.17 -11.22 -21.03
N ARG A 193 1.23 -12.47 -20.56
CA ARG A 193 1.51 -13.63 -21.41
C ARG A 193 0.45 -13.83 -22.48
N LYS A 194 -0.84 -13.77 -22.09
CA LYS A 194 -1.97 -13.97 -23.01
C LYS A 194 -2.02 -12.91 -24.11
N ASN A 195 -1.64 -11.68 -23.81
CA ASN A 195 -1.73 -10.55 -24.73
C ASN A 195 -0.37 -10.14 -25.34
N HIS A 196 0.68 -10.95 -25.14
CA HIS A 196 2.04 -10.69 -25.60
C HIS A 196 2.57 -9.29 -25.17
N LEU A 197 2.26 -8.89 -23.94
CA LEU A 197 2.67 -7.61 -23.37
C LEU A 197 4.01 -7.73 -22.64
N LYS A 198 4.70 -6.60 -22.55
CA LYS A 198 5.99 -6.49 -21.86
C LYS A 198 6.03 -5.19 -21.09
N HIS A 199 6.61 -5.22 -19.90
CA HIS A 199 6.92 -4.00 -19.17
C HIS A 199 7.96 -3.16 -19.94
N VAL A 200 7.71 -1.87 -20.14
CA VAL A 200 8.62 -0.94 -20.84
C VAL A 200 8.84 0.34 -20.03
N GLN A 201 9.94 0.41 -19.28
CA GLN A 201 10.29 1.56 -18.43
C GLN A 201 10.36 2.89 -19.20
N SER A 202 10.93 2.91 -20.42
CA SER A 202 11.03 4.16 -21.18
C SER A 202 9.67 4.72 -21.61
N ILE A 203 8.66 3.87 -21.79
CA ILE A 203 7.28 4.28 -22.06
C ILE A 203 6.63 4.76 -20.77
N TYR A 204 6.83 4.06 -19.66
CA TYR A 204 6.41 4.50 -18.32
C TYR A 204 6.84 5.96 -18.08
N ASP A 205 8.13 6.22 -18.17
CA ASP A 205 8.72 7.52 -17.84
C ASP A 205 8.20 8.62 -18.78
N ARG A 206 8.06 8.32 -20.08
CA ARG A 206 7.55 9.29 -21.06
C ARG A 206 6.09 9.62 -20.78
N ARG A 207 5.24 8.61 -20.59
CA ARG A 207 3.80 8.76 -20.37
C ARG A 207 3.51 9.48 -19.06
N MET A 208 4.26 9.18 -17.99
CA MET A 208 4.13 9.91 -16.73
C MET A 208 4.53 11.39 -16.87
N ARG A 209 5.58 11.71 -17.63
CA ARG A 209 5.95 13.12 -17.90
C ARG A 209 4.86 13.86 -18.69
N GLU A 210 4.28 13.24 -19.71
CA GLU A 210 3.16 13.81 -20.48
C GLU A 210 1.93 14.02 -19.59
N PHE A 211 1.60 13.02 -18.76
CA PHE A 211 0.47 13.09 -17.84
C PHE A 211 0.61 14.23 -16.83
N LEU A 212 1.77 14.36 -16.18
CA LEU A 212 2.05 15.44 -15.21
C LEU A 212 2.02 16.85 -15.82
N LYS A 213 2.13 16.97 -17.15
CA LYS A 213 1.96 18.23 -17.88
C LYS A 213 0.52 18.46 -18.37
N GLY A 214 -0.39 17.53 -18.11
CA GLY A 214 -1.75 17.54 -18.66
C GLY A 214 -1.81 17.28 -20.17
N GLU A 215 -0.76 16.72 -20.77
CA GLU A 215 -0.66 16.48 -22.22
C GLU A 215 -1.34 15.16 -22.64
N CYS A 216 -1.65 14.27 -21.70
CA CYS A 216 -2.33 13.01 -22.00
C CYS A 216 -3.23 12.49 -20.86
N GLU A 217 -4.13 11.58 -21.20
CA GLU A 217 -4.84 10.71 -20.25
C GLU A 217 -4.07 9.40 -20.04
N LEU A 218 -4.21 8.79 -18.87
CA LEU A 218 -3.70 7.46 -18.58
C LEU A 218 -4.81 6.41 -18.61
N GLU A 219 -4.54 5.28 -19.26
CA GLU A 219 -5.30 4.05 -19.08
C GLU A 219 -4.60 3.24 -17.98
N VAL A 220 -5.28 3.04 -16.85
CA VAL A 220 -4.76 2.32 -15.68
C VAL A 220 -5.63 1.10 -15.42
N PHE A 221 -5.04 -0.09 -15.49
CA PHE A 221 -5.65 -1.36 -15.12
C PHE A 221 -5.40 -1.61 -13.63
N VAL A 222 -6.44 -1.44 -12.84
CA VAL A 222 -6.41 -1.57 -11.37
C VAL A 222 -6.84 -2.97 -11.00
N TYR A 223 -6.04 -3.65 -10.17
CA TYR A 223 -6.44 -4.91 -9.58
C TYR A 223 -7.54 -4.72 -8.53
N CYS A 224 -8.60 -5.51 -8.64
CA CYS A 224 -9.70 -5.54 -7.69
C CYS A 224 -10.49 -6.84 -7.90
N SER A 225 -10.88 -7.51 -6.82
CA SER A 225 -11.78 -8.68 -6.86
C SER A 225 -11.31 -9.77 -7.85
N SER A 226 -10.01 -10.10 -7.80
CA SER A 226 -9.38 -11.11 -8.68
C SER A 226 -9.36 -10.78 -10.18
N GLY A 227 -9.56 -9.50 -10.55
CA GLY A 227 -9.57 -9.04 -11.93
C GLY A 227 -8.83 -7.72 -12.13
N LEU A 228 -8.74 -7.28 -13.39
CA LEU A 228 -8.22 -5.97 -13.76
C LEU A 228 -9.36 -5.11 -14.31
N GLU A 229 -9.62 -3.98 -13.67
CA GLU A 229 -10.56 -2.96 -14.12
C GLU A 229 -9.81 -1.80 -14.78
N MET A 230 -10.23 -1.37 -15.97
CA MET A 230 -9.62 -0.21 -16.64
C MET A 230 -10.27 1.10 -16.17
N LYS A 231 -9.44 2.01 -15.67
CA LYS A 231 -9.79 3.40 -15.37
C LYS A 231 -9.05 4.34 -16.31
N LYS A 232 -9.74 5.43 -16.68
CA LYS A 232 -9.11 6.58 -17.35
C LYS A 232 -8.85 7.67 -16.35
N LEU A 233 -7.61 8.14 -16.27
CA LEU A 233 -7.22 9.24 -15.40
C LEU A 233 -6.84 10.46 -16.23
N ARG A 234 -7.31 11.62 -15.76
CA ARG A 234 -6.89 12.93 -16.22
C ARG A 234 -6.03 13.57 -15.15
N TYR A 235 -5.08 14.40 -15.56
CA TYR A 235 -4.32 15.18 -14.61
C TYR A 235 -5.23 16.25 -14.02
N GLU A 236 -5.60 16.07 -12.76
CA GLU A 236 -6.25 17.07 -11.95
C GLU A 236 -5.13 17.84 -11.25
N SER A 237 -4.86 19.05 -11.72
CA SER A 237 -3.91 19.95 -11.07
C SER A 237 -4.49 20.29 -9.70
N ASP A 238 -3.79 19.97 -8.60
CA ASP A 238 -4.08 20.51 -7.27
C ASP A 238 -4.01 22.05 -7.36
N ARG A 239 -5.15 22.69 -7.59
CA ARG A 239 -5.34 24.15 -7.64
C ARG A 239 -6.42 24.54 -6.66
#